data_AF-A0A4Y2I5W9-F1
#
_entry.id   AF-A0A4Y2I5W9-F1
#
_cell.length_a   1.000
_cell.length_b   1.000
_cell.length_c   1.000
_cell.angle_alpha   90.00
_cell.angle_beta   90.00
_cell.angle_gamma   90.00
#
_symmetry.space_group_name_H-M   'P 1'
#
loop_
_entity.id
_entity.type
_entity.pdbx_description
1 polymer ?
#
loop_
_entity_poly.entity_id
_entity_poly.type
_entity_poly.pdbx_seq_one_letter_code
_entity_poly.pdbx_strand_id
1 'polypeptide(L)'
;MSMEAYERVHRTFKQHTISNRQKVNAVKSILYPLIGRKSKLSLSNKLLLYKSLVRPVMSYASPVWGAAAKSNIQTSESAQNIIARQITNSPWFICNRYIAKDIKLQPIKDYFKKRAINFFNKIEKIIVIQQYRKLRSQPPPEEAAPKDTSPS
;
A
#
# COMPACT_ATOMS: atom_id res chain seq x y z
N MET A 1 -10.03 -27.63 0.02
CA MET A 1 -10.59 -26.28 0.24
C MET A 1 -11.90 -26.22 -0.55
N SER A 2 -13.07 -26.15 0.11
CA SER A 2 -14.37 -26.30 -0.60
C SER A 2 -14.63 -25.12 -1.55
N MET A 3 -15.37 -25.37 -2.64
CA MET A 3 -15.78 -24.33 -3.61
C MET A 3 -16.46 -23.13 -2.93
N GLU A 4 -17.20 -23.37 -1.85
CA GLU A 4 -17.83 -22.32 -1.05
C GLU A 4 -16.83 -21.39 -0.34
N ALA A 5 -15.69 -21.93 0.10
CA ALA A 5 -14.64 -21.12 0.73
C ALA A 5 -13.95 -20.20 -0.29
N TYR A 6 -13.77 -20.69 -1.53
CA TYR A 6 -13.23 -19.89 -2.62
C TYR A 6 -14.18 -18.74 -3.02
N GLU A 7 -15.46 -19.04 -3.21
CA GLU A 7 -16.48 -18.04 -3.54
C GLU A 7 -16.64 -16.96 -2.46
N ARG A 8 -16.55 -17.33 -1.18
CA ARG A 8 -16.57 -16.37 -0.07
C ARG A 8 -15.37 -15.42 -0.11
N VAL A 9 -14.15 -15.92 -0.30
CA VAL A 9 -12.94 -15.08 -0.37
C VAL A 9 -12.97 -14.14 -1.57
N HIS A 10 -13.44 -14.60 -2.74
CA HIS A 10 -13.58 -13.76 -3.92
C HIS A 10 -14.62 -12.64 -3.72
N ARG A 11 -15.77 -12.97 -3.13
CA ARG A 11 -16.85 -12.01 -2.85
C ARG A 11 -16.44 -10.93 -1.84
N THR A 12 -15.72 -11.29 -0.79
CA THR A 12 -15.24 -10.31 0.21
C THR A 12 -14.21 -9.35 -0.37
N PHE A 13 -13.29 -9.83 -1.22
CA PHE A 13 -12.29 -8.97 -1.87
C PHE A 13 -12.92 -7.95 -2.83
N LYS A 14 -13.94 -8.37 -3.59
CA LYS A 14 -14.70 -7.48 -4.48
C LYS A 14 -15.42 -6.38 -3.69
N GLN A 15 -16.12 -6.75 -2.62
CA GLN A 15 -16.79 -5.78 -1.73
C GLN A 15 -15.79 -4.81 -1.10
N HIS A 16 -14.64 -5.30 -0.65
CA HIS A 16 -13.58 -4.48 -0.08
C HIS A 16 -13.04 -3.45 -1.08
N THR A 17 -12.81 -3.86 -2.33
CA THR A 17 -12.34 -2.97 -3.40
C THR A 17 -13.35 -1.86 -3.70
N ILE A 18 -14.65 -2.20 -3.71
CA ILE A 18 -15.73 -1.23 -3.91
C ILE A 18 -15.78 -0.23 -2.76
N SER A 19 -15.75 -0.70 -1.52
CA SER A 19 -15.74 0.16 -0.33
C SER A 19 -14.54 1.11 -0.32
N ASN A 20 -13.35 0.61 -0.69
CA ASN A 20 -12.17 1.45 -0.79
C ASN A 20 -12.33 2.55 -1.85
N ARG A 21 -12.89 2.22 -3.01
CA ARG A 21 -13.18 3.20 -4.06
C ARG A 21 -14.17 4.27 -3.59
N GLN A 22 -15.20 3.89 -2.84
CA GLN A 22 -16.16 4.83 -2.25
C GLN A 22 -15.45 5.78 -1.28
N LYS A 23 -14.57 5.28 -0.41
CA LYS A 23 -13.78 6.10 0.51
C LYS A 23 -12.88 7.08 -0.24
N VAL A 24 -12.18 6.64 -1.28
CA VAL A 24 -11.35 7.51 -2.12
C VAL A 24 -12.20 8.60 -2.77
N ASN A 25 -13.37 8.25 -3.30
CA ASN A 25 -14.28 9.22 -3.92
C ASN A 25 -14.83 10.23 -2.91
N ALA A 26 -15.16 9.82 -1.69
CA ALA A 26 -15.61 10.70 -0.62
C ALA A 26 -14.53 11.69 -0.20
N VAL A 27 -13.29 11.23 0.00
CA VAL A 27 -12.16 12.14 0.30
C VAL A 27 -11.90 13.08 -0.88
N LYS A 28 -12.01 12.59 -2.12
CA LYS A 28 -11.84 13.41 -3.32
C LYS A 28 -12.92 14.49 -3.42
N SER A 29 -14.18 14.19 -3.12
CA SER A 29 -15.27 15.18 -3.18
C SER A 29 -15.08 16.28 -2.14
N ILE A 30 -14.70 15.91 -0.91
CA ILE A 30 -14.37 16.87 0.16
C ILE A 30 -13.21 17.77 -0.25
N LEU A 31 -12.16 17.21 -0.86
CA LEU A 31 -10.99 17.98 -1.28
C LEU A 31 -11.18 18.78 -2.56
N TYR A 32 -12.22 18.51 -3.34
CA TYR A 32 -12.42 19.11 -4.66
C TYR A 32 -12.32 20.66 -4.69
N PRO A 33 -12.88 21.40 -3.71
CA PRO A 33 -12.72 22.86 -3.67
C PRO A 33 -11.26 23.32 -3.48
N LEU A 34 -10.42 22.50 -2.85
CA LEU A 34 -9.01 22.81 -2.54
C LEU A 34 -8.05 22.38 -3.65
N ILE A 35 -8.26 21.21 -4.24
CA ILE A 35 -7.37 20.67 -5.29
C ILE A 35 -7.82 21.05 -6.70
N GLY A 36 -9.05 21.54 -6.84
CA GLY A 36 -9.67 21.83 -8.13
C GLY A 36 -9.01 23.00 -8.88
N ARG A 37 -9.44 23.17 -10.14
CA ARG A 37 -8.93 24.20 -11.05
C ARG A 37 -9.17 25.63 -10.53
N LYS A 38 -10.31 25.85 -9.87
CA LYS A 38 -10.69 27.17 -9.31
C LYS A 38 -9.99 27.50 -7.99
N SER A 39 -9.27 26.56 -7.38
CA SER A 39 -8.55 26.81 -6.13
C SER A 39 -7.35 27.72 -6.36
N LYS A 40 -7.21 28.74 -5.51
CA LYS A 40 -6.07 29.67 -5.49
C LYS A 40 -4.81 29.10 -4.82
N LEU A 41 -4.85 27.86 -4.31
CA LEU A 41 -3.68 27.24 -3.69
C LEU A 41 -2.54 27.05 -4.70
N SER A 42 -1.30 27.12 -4.21
CA SER A 42 -0.12 26.80 -5.02
C SER A 42 -0.15 25.33 -5.48
N LEU A 43 0.52 25.06 -6.60
CA LEU A 43 0.65 23.71 -7.15
C LEU A 43 1.20 22.72 -6.10
N SER A 44 2.22 23.15 -5.35
CA SER A 44 2.85 22.36 -4.29
C SER A 44 1.87 21.99 -3.17
N ASN A 45 1.02 22.92 -2.73
CA ASN A 45 0.04 22.69 -1.67
C ASN A 45 -1.07 21.72 -2.14
N LYS A 46 -1.55 21.88 -3.37
CA LYS A 46 -2.52 20.95 -3.97
C LYS A 46 -1.94 19.54 -4.07
N LEU A 47 -0.69 19.44 -4.51
CA LEU A 47 0.03 18.17 -4.61
C LEU A 47 0.25 17.52 -3.24
N LEU A 48 0.57 18.32 -2.23
CA LEU A 48 0.73 17.87 -0.85
C LEU A 48 -0.58 17.27 -0.32
N LEU A 49 -1.72 17.95 -0.49
CA LEU A 49 -3.05 17.45 -0.10
C LEU A 49 -3.37 16.11 -0.76
N TYR A 50 -3.07 15.96 -2.05
CA TYR A 50 -3.24 14.68 -2.73
C TYR A 50 -2.37 13.58 -2.12
N LYS A 51 -1.07 13.87 -1.89
CA LYS A 51 -0.11 12.88 -1.36
C LYS A 51 -0.42 12.48 0.08
N SER A 52 -0.96 13.38 0.91
CA SER A 52 -1.24 13.14 2.32
C SER A 52 -2.61 12.54 2.58
N LEU A 53 -3.64 12.88 1.80
CA LEU A 53 -5.03 12.47 2.10
C LEU A 53 -5.56 11.45 1.09
N VAL A 54 -5.39 11.68 -0.20
CA VAL A 54 -5.98 10.81 -1.24
C VAL A 54 -5.12 9.57 -1.46
N ARG A 55 -3.80 9.76 -1.62
CA ARG A 55 -2.87 8.69 -1.96
C ARG A 55 -2.82 7.58 -0.89
N PRO A 56 -2.84 7.86 0.44
CA PRO A 56 -2.84 6.80 1.45
C PRO A 56 -4.11 5.95 1.43
N VAL A 57 -5.28 6.56 1.23
CA VAL A 57 -6.57 5.83 1.12
C VAL A 57 -6.57 4.95 -0.11
N MET A 58 -6.13 5.49 -1.25
CA MET A 58 -6.02 4.74 -2.49
C MET A 58 -5.00 3.60 -2.42
N SER A 59 -3.96 3.73 -1.59
CA SER A 59 -2.87 2.75 -1.45
C SER A 59 -2.94 1.90 -0.18
N TYR A 60 -4.04 1.95 0.56
CA TYR A 60 -4.21 1.26 1.83
C TYR A 60 -4.00 -0.25 1.67
N ALA A 61 -4.65 -0.84 0.66
CA ALA A 61 -4.56 -2.27 0.38
C ALA A 61 -3.40 -2.63 -0.56
N SER A 62 -2.46 -1.71 -0.82
CA SER A 62 -1.34 -1.93 -1.76
C SER A 62 -0.49 -3.19 -1.48
N PRO A 63 -0.14 -3.55 -0.22
CA PRO A 63 0.62 -4.77 0.05
C PRO A 63 -0.16 -6.05 -0.27
N VAL A 64 -1.47 -6.04 -0.03
CA VAL A 64 -2.40 -7.13 -0.39
C VAL A 64 -2.61 -7.18 -1.91
N TRP A 65 -2.57 -6.01 -2.56
CA TRP A 65 -2.70 -5.87 -4.01
C TRP A 65 -1.42 -6.20 -4.78
N GLY A 66 -0.34 -6.63 -4.12
CA GLY A 66 0.79 -7.25 -4.81
C GLY A 66 0.37 -8.46 -5.66
N ALA A 67 -0.71 -9.13 -5.24
CA ALA A 67 -1.38 -10.21 -5.98
C ALA A 67 -2.66 -9.76 -6.72
N ALA A 68 -3.01 -8.46 -6.71
CA ALA A 68 -4.25 -7.99 -7.34
C ALA A 68 -4.16 -8.01 -8.87
N ALA A 69 -5.32 -8.20 -9.49
CA ALA A 69 -5.49 -8.12 -10.93
C ALA A 69 -4.96 -6.78 -11.49
N LYS A 70 -4.28 -6.86 -12.64
CA LYS A 70 -3.73 -5.73 -13.41
C LYS A 70 -4.75 -4.58 -13.60
N SER A 71 -6.04 -4.92 -13.69
CA SER A 71 -7.17 -3.99 -13.82
C SER A 71 -7.30 -3.02 -12.63
N ASN A 72 -7.06 -3.45 -11.40
CA ASN A 72 -7.18 -2.60 -10.21
C ASN A 72 -6.06 -1.56 -10.14
N ILE A 73 -4.85 -1.95 -10.53
CA ILE A 73 -3.70 -1.04 -10.63
C ILE A 73 -3.96 0.01 -11.71
N GLN A 74 -4.42 -0.42 -12.89
CA GLN A 74 -4.76 0.48 -13.99
C GLN A 74 -5.85 1.48 -13.60
N THR A 75 -6.88 1.03 -12.87
CA THR A 75 -7.96 1.90 -12.39
C THR A 75 -7.41 2.97 -11.44
N SER A 76 -6.54 2.58 -10.52
CA SER A 76 -5.90 3.49 -9.56
C SER A 76 -4.99 4.49 -10.29
N GLU A 77 -4.22 4.04 -11.27
CA GLU A 77 -3.36 4.87 -12.11
C GLU A 77 -4.15 5.90 -12.93
N SER A 78 -5.26 5.50 -13.54
CA SER A 78 -6.19 6.42 -14.20
C SER A 78 -6.74 7.47 -13.25
N ALA A 79 -7.12 7.08 -12.03
CA ALA A 79 -7.61 8.02 -11.02
C ALA A 79 -6.53 9.05 -10.62
N GLN A 80 -5.27 8.62 -10.45
CA GLN A 80 -4.15 9.52 -10.21
C GLN A 80 -3.91 10.48 -11.38
N ASN A 81 -3.95 9.98 -12.62
CA ASN A 81 -3.73 10.82 -13.81
C ASN A 81 -4.81 11.91 -13.94
N ILE A 82 -6.07 11.58 -13.64
CA ILE A 82 -7.16 12.57 -13.58
C ILE A 82 -6.86 13.63 -12.52
N ILE A 83 -6.46 13.23 -11.32
CA ILE A 83 -6.16 14.17 -10.24
C ILE A 83 -4.95 15.04 -10.58
N ALA A 84 -3.89 14.47 -11.15
CA ALA A 84 -2.71 15.20 -11.58
C ALA A 84 -3.09 16.33 -12.55
N ARG A 85 -3.91 16.02 -13.56
CA ARG A 85 -4.46 17.03 -14.51
C ARG A 85 -5.31 18.10 -13.83
N GLN A 86 -6.09 17.73 -12.81
CA GLN A 86 -6.88 18.70 -12.06
C GLN A 86 -5.98 19.67 -11.28
N ILE A 87 -4.93 19.15 -10.66
CA ILE A 87 -3.96 19.90 -9.87
C ILE A 87 -3.15 20.86 -10.74
N THR A 88 -2.67 20.40 -11.90
CA THR A 88 -1.86 21.20 -12.83
C THR A 88 -2.69 22.08 -13.77
N ASN A 89 -4.02 21.94 -13.74
CA ASN A 89 -4.92 22.55 -14.71
C ASN A 89 -4.51 22.28 -16.18
N SER A 90 -3.95 21.10 -16.46
CA SER A 90 -3.41 20.79 -17.79
C SER A 90 -4.51 20.52 -18.83
N PRO A 91 -4.37 21.05 -20.05
CA PRO A 91 -5.21 20.71 -21.20
C PRO A 91 -5.19 19.22 -21.55
N TRP A 92 -6.23 18.74 -22.24
CA TRP A 92 -6.43 17.33 -22.57
C TRP A 92 -5.32 16.74 -23.46
N PHE A 93 -4.77 17.54 -24.38
CA PHE A 93 -3.76 17.12 -25.35
C PHE A 93 -2.36 16.88 -24.75
N ILE A 94 -2.07 17.41 -23.54
CA ILE A 94 -0.78 17.15 -22.88
C ILE A 94 -0.75 15.70 -22.40
N CYS A 95 0.30 14.94 -22.71
CA CYS A 95 0.38 13.53 -22.27
C CYS A 95 0.55 13.40 -20.75
N ASN A 96 -0.12 12.40 -20.14
CA ASN A 96 -0.04 12.12 -18.70
C ASN A 96 1.41 11.92 -18.21
N ARG A 97 2.27 11.31 -19.04
CA ARG A 97 3.69 11.09 -18.72
C ARG A 97 4.45 12.38 -18.46
N TYR A 98 4.17 13.44 -19.23
CA TYR A 98 4.84 14.73 -19.08
C TYR A 98 4.34 15.46 -17.84
N ILE A 99 3.04 15.44 -17.60
CA ILE A 99 2.43 15.98 -16.38
C ILE A 99 3.08 15.33 -15.15
N ALA A 100 3.09 13.99 -15.09
CA ALA A 100 3.67 13.26 -13.98
C ALA A 100 5.16 13.58 -13.77
N LYS A 101 5.93 13.73 -14.84
CA LYS A 101 7.36 14.11 -14.78
C LYS A 101 7.55 15.52 -14.22
N ASP A 102 6.75 16.47 -14.68
CA ASP A 102 6.81 17.89 -14.28
C ASP A 102 6.52 18.07 -12.78
N ILE A 103 5.44 17.46 -12.27
CA ILE A 103 5.12 17.48 -10.83
C ILE A 103 5.90 16.45 -9.99
N LYS A 104 6.92 15.81 -10.56
CA LYS A 104 7.75 14.77 -9.93
C LYS A 104 6.90 13.72 -9.20
N LEU A 105 5.82 13.29 -9.85
CA LEU A 105 4.84 12.38 -9.27
C LEU A 105 5.12 10.95 -9.70
N GLN A 106 5.52 10.12 -8.73
CA GLN A 106 5.73 8.69 -8.97
C GLN A 106 4.43 8.01 -9.43
N PRO A 107 4.47 7.16 -10.48
CA PRO A 107 3.34 6.33 -10.89
C PRO A 107 2.85 5.44 -9.75
N ILE A 108 1.54 5.21 -9.68
CA ILE A 108 0.91 4.38 -8.63
C ILE A 108 1.48 2.97 -8.61
N LYS A 109 1.73 2.38 -9.78
CA LYS A 109 2.27 1.03 -9.90
C LYS A 109 3.59 0.90 -9.14
N ASP A 110 4.52 1.83 -9.38
CA ASP A 110 5.82 1.82 -8.74
C ASP A 110 5.71 2.14 -7.24
N TYR A 111 4.81 3.06 -6.89
CA TYR A 111 4.55 3.40 -5.50
C TYR A 111 4.00 2.18 -4.73
N PHE A 112 3.09 1.41 -5.34
CA PHE A 112 2.54 0.20 -4.76
C PHE A 112 3.60 -0.89 -4.62
N LYS A 113 4.40 -1.11 -5.67
CA LYS A 113 5.50 -2.07 -5.63
C LYS A 113 6.47 -1.75 -4.49
N LYS A 114 6.89 -0.49 -4.36
CA LYS A 114 7.76 -0.04 -3.26
C LYS A 114 7.11 -0.26 -1.89
N ARG A 115 5.82 0.05 -1.76
CA ARG A 115 5.09 -0.13 -0.49
C ARG A 115 4.94 -1.60 -0.11
N ALA A 116 4.65 -2.46 -1.08
CA ALA A 116 4.53 -3.90 -0.87
C ALA A 116 5.86 -4.51 -0.43
N ILE A 117 6.96 -4.22 -1.14
CA ILE A 117 8.31 -4.69 -0.78
C ILE A 117 8.67 -4.26 0.65
N ASN A 118 8.48 -2.97 0.98
CA ASN A 118 8.77 -2.47 2.32
C ASN A 118 7.93 -3.15 3.41
N PHE A 119 6.67 -3.49 3.10
CA PHE A 119 5.78 -4.19 4.02
C PHE A 119 6.25 -5.61 4.29
N PHE A 120 6.53 -6.40 3.25
CA PHE A 120 6.99 -7.79 3.40
C PHE A 120 8.38 -7.86 4.06
N ASN A 121 9.32 -7.01 3.66
CA ASN A 121 10.63 -6.93 4.31
C ASN A 121 10.53 -6.59 5.80
N LYS A 122 9.56 -5.75 6.20
CA LYS A 122 9.31 -5.43 7.61
C LYS A 122 8.76 -6.64 8.36
N ILE A 123 7.84 -7.38 7.74
CA ILE A 123 7.27 -8.61 8.32
C ILE A 123 8.37 -9.65 8.53
N GLU A 124 9.19 -9.91 7.51
CA GLU A 124 10.30 -10.87 7.59
C GLU A 124 11.24 -10.55 8.75
N LYS A 125 11.65 -9.29 8.88
CA LYS A 125 12.48 -8.84 10.01
C LYS A 125 11.83 -9.11 11.36
N ILE A 126 10.53 -8.83 11.50
CA ILE A 126 9.79 -9.08 12.74
C ILE A 126 9.76 -10.58 13.04
N ILE A 127 9.44 -11.42 12.06
CA ILE A 127 9.38 -12.88 12.23
C ILE A 127 10.73 -13.41 12.70
N VAL A 128 11.82 -13.00 12.04
CA VAL A 128 13.18 -13.39 12.40
C VAL A 128 13.52 -12.98 13.83
N ILE A 129 13.21 -11.73 14.23
CA ILE A 129 13.42 -11.27 15.62
C ILE A 129 12.62 -12.09 16.63
N GLN A 130 11.35 -12.41 16.33
CA GLN A 130 10.51 -13.23 17.21
C GLN A 130 11.03 -14.65 17.32
N GLN A 131 11.56 -15.21 16.23
CA GLN A 131 12.20 -16.52 16.22
C GLN A 131 13.46 -16.52 17.10
N TYR A 132 14.34 -15.52 16.97
CA TYR A 132 15.52 -15.38 17.85
C TYR A 132 15.13 -15.19 19.32
N ARG A 133 14.11 -14.38 19.63
CA ARG A 133 13.61 -14.20 20.99
C ARG A 133 13.11 -15.53 21.57
N LYS A 134 12.36 -16.30 20.79
CA LYS A 134 11.84 -17.61 21.20
C LYS A 134 12.95 -18.62 21.50
N LEU A 135 14.04 -18.61 20.72
CA LEU A 135 15.22 -19.44 20.97
C LEU A 135 15.96 -19.05 22.25
N ARG A 136 16.10 -17.75 22.53
CA ARG A 136 16.75 -17.24 23.76
C ARG A 136 15.95 -17.52 25.03
N SER A 137 14.63 -17.63 24.92
CA SER A 137 13.75 -17.95 26.04
C SER A 137 13.68 -19.45 26.35
N GLN A 138 14.31 -20.32 25.55
CA GLN A 138 14.47 -21.72 25.94
C GLN A 138 15.61 -21.83 26.96
N PRO A 139 15.45 -22.64 28.03
CA PRO A 139 16.55 -22.90 28.96
C PRO A 139 17.73 -23.48 28.17
N PRO A 140 18.99 -23.19 28.59
CA PRO A 140 20.17 -23.79 27.99
C PRO A 140 19.98 -25.31 27.96
N PRO A 141 20.42 -26.02 26.89
CA PRO A 141 20.50 -27.47 26.96
C PRO A 141 21.29 -27.81 28.22
N GLU A 142 20.61 -28.50 29.15
CA GLU A 142 21.16 -28.96 30.41
C GLU A 142 22.54 -29.51 30.10
N GLU A 143 23.55 -28.83 30.63
CA GLU A 143 24.94 -29.22 30.55
C GLU A 143 24.95 -30.71 30.86
N ALA A 144 25.35 -31.52 29.88
CA ALA A 144 25.52 -32.94 30.07
C ALA A 144 26.59 -33.11 31.15
N ALA A 145 26.17 -33.06 32.41
CA ALA A 145 27.02 -33.28 33.54
C ALA A 145 27.67 -34.65 33.31
N PRO A 146 29.00 -34.76 33.41
CA PRO A 146 29.66 -36.05 33.26
C PRO A 146 28.98 -37.01 34.22
N LYS A 147 28.51 -38.15 33.70
CA LYS A 147 28.02 -39.24 34.53
C LYS A 147 29.10 -39.52 35.56
N ASP A 148 28.83 -39.20 36.82
CA ASP A 148 29.65 -39.63 37.94
C ASP A 148 29.73 -41.16 37.86
N THR A 149 30.82 -41.61 37.26
CA THR A 149 31.27 -42.98 37.31
C THR A 149 32.16 -42.99 38.54
N SER A 150 31.59 -43.36 39.69
CA SER A 150 32.39 -43.87 40.79
C SER A 150 31.86 -45.25 41.19
N PRO A 151 32.68 -46.30 41.06
CA PRO A 151 32.37 -47.62 41.56
C PRO A 151 32.74 -47.69 43.04
N SER A 152 31.82 -48.14 43.89
CA SER A 152 32.09 -48.86 45.14
C SER A 152 30.82 -49.53 45.62
#